data_AF-A0A9E2B2Z6-F1
#
_entry.id   AF-A0A9E2B2Z6-F1
#
_cell.length_a   1.000
_cell.length_b   1.000
_cell.length_c   1.000
_cell.angle_alpha   90.00
_cell.angle_beta   90.00
_cell.angle_gamma   90.00
#
_symmetry.space_group_name_H-M   'P 1'
#
loop_
_entity.id
_entity.type
_entity.pdbx_description
1 polymer ?
#
loop_
_entity_poly.entity_id
_entity_poly.type
_entity_poly.pdbx_seq_one_letter_code
_entity_poly.pdbx_strand_id
1 'polypeptide(L)' 'MFIDAAVAASEQAEGLSMMGAANAYSLLREGMLVTAMGEVPPLTVEQFAAAMQLSGSL' A
#
# COMPACT_ATOMS: atom_id res chain seq x y z
N MET A 1 -7.42 -4.47 0.92
CA MET A 1 -6.71 -3.28 0.42
C MET A 1 -7.21 -2.08 1.17
N PHE A 2 -6.31 -1.18 1.53
CA PHE A 2 -6.60 0.00 2.33
C PHE A 2 -6.04 1.22 1.61
N ILE A 3 -6.78 2.33 1.65
CA ILE A 3 -6.41 3.61 1.08
C ILE A 3 -6.65 4.64 2.18
N ASP A 4 -5.59 5.36 2.58
CA ASP A 4 -5.65 6.37 3.64
C ASP A 4 -5.03 7.69 3.15
N ALA A 5 -5.34 8.80 3.81
CA ALA A 5 -4.68 10.07 3.57
C ALA A 5 -3.20 9.96 3.97
N ALA A 6 -2.31 10.55 3.17
CA ALA A 6 -0.92 10.67 3.59
C ALA A 6 -0.80 11.58 4.83
N VAL A 7 0.00 11.13 5.80
CA VAL A 7 0.42 11.90 6.97
C VAL A 7 1.84 12.42 6.74
N ALA A 8 2.48 13.03 7.74
CA ALA A 8 3.86 13.48 7.58
C ALA A 8 4.76 12.29 7.17
N ALA A 9 5.69 12.52 6.24
CA ALA A 9 6.56 11.46 5.69
C ALA A 9 7.37 10.69 6.76
N SER A 10 7.62 11.31 7.92
CA SER A 10 8.27 10.67 9.07
C SER A 10 7.39 9.63 9.81
N GLU A 11 6.08 9.66 9.60
CA GLU A 11 5.08 8.82 10.27
C GLU A 11 4.52 7.74 9.34
N GLN A 12 4.90 7.76 8.07
CA GLN A 12 4.33 6.93 7.03
C GLN A 12 5.33 5.85 6.58
N ALA A 13 4.99 4.59 6.83
CA ALA A 13 5.83 3.46 6.42
C ALA A 13 5.45 3.00 5.01
N GLU A 14 6.34 3.24 4.04
CA GLU A 14 6.30 2.63 2.71
C GLU A 14 7.13 1.33 2.67
N GLY A 15 6.80 0.45 1.73
CA GLY A 15 7.51 -0.79 1.48
C GLY A 15 6.81 -2.03 2.03
N LEU A 16 7.56 -3.14 2.00
CA LEU A 16 7.08 -4.46 2.40
C LEU A 16 7.12 -4.62 3.93
N SER A 17 6.03 -5.13 4.48
CA SER A 17 5.92 -5.61 5.86
C SER A 17 5.42 -7.06 5.85
N MET A 18 5.91 -7.87 6.79
CA MET A 18 5.61 -9.30 6.89
C MET A 18 5.12 -9.62 8.30
N MET A 19 3.99 -10.33 8.38
CA MET A 19 3.46 -10.84 9.64
C MET A 19 2.96 -12.27 9.47
N GLY A 20 3.77 -13.25 9.89
CA GLY A 20 3.46 -14.66 9.67
C GLY A 20 3.39 -14.99 8.17
N ALA A 21 2.29 -15.58 7.73
CA ALA A 21 2.02 -15.86 6.32
C ALA A 21 1.51 -14.64 5.53
N ALA A 22 1.09 -13.57 6.23
CA ALA A 22 0.57 -12.37 5.60
C ALA A 22 1.70 -11.43 5.20
N ASN A 23 1.63 -10.94 3.96
CA ASN A 23 2.47 -9.87 3.44
C ASN A 23 1.61 -8.62 3.27
N ALA A 24 2.20 -7.45 3.53
CA ALA A 24 1.60 -6.16 3.27
C ALA A 24 2.61 -5.28 2.52
N TYR A 25 2.17 -4.54 1.52
CA TYR A 25 2.99 -3.57 0.81
C TYR A 25 2.27 -2.23 0.79
N SER A 26 2.96 -1.20 1.27
CA SER A 26 2.48 0.17 1.30
C SER A 26 3.26 1.04 0.33
N LEU A 27 2.58 1.90 -0.43
CA LEU A 27 3.22 2.92 -1.27
C LEU A 27 2.43 4.22 -1.25
N LEU A 28 3.13 5.33 -1.39
CA LEU A 28 2.53 6.64 -1.55
C LEU A 28 2.14 6.87 -3.02
N ARG A 29 0.89 7.26 -3.27
CA ARG A 29 0.40 7.62 -4.60
C ARG A 29 -0.59 8.76 -4.50
N GLU A 30 -0.34 9.84 -5.23
CA GLU A 30 -1.24 11.01 -5.33
C GLU A 30 -1.67 11.58 -3.95
N GLY A 31 -0.76 11.56 -2.97
CA GLY A 31 -1.06 12.03 -1.60
C GLY A 31 -1.88 11.06 -0.77
N MET A 32 -2.06 9.82 -1.23
CA MET A 32 -2.71 8.73 -0.51
C MET A 32 -1.72 7.62 -0.18
N LEU A 33 -1.86 7.01 0.99
CA LEU A 33 -1.20 5.75 1.33
C LEU A 33 -2.02 4.58 0.80
N VAL A 34 -1.47 3.80 -0.11
CA VAL A 34 -2.11 2.58 -0.61
C VAL A 34 -1.43 1.38 0.02
N THR A 35 -2.18 0.57 0.77
CA THR A 35 -1.69 -0.67 1.36
C THR A 35 -2.45 -1.88 0.82
N ALA A 36 -1.73 -2.75 0.12
CA ALA A 36 -2.22 -4.08 -0.24
C ALA A 36 -1.72 -5.10 0.80
N MET A 37 -2.58 -6.00 1.26
CA MET A 37 -2.24 -7.01 2.25
C MET A 37 -2.96 -8.33 1.95
N GLY A 38 -2.30 -9.45 2.21
CA GLY A 38 -2.89 -10.78 2.17
C GLY A 38 -1.88 -11.90 2.37
N GLU A 39 -2.39 -13.12 2.56
CA GLU A 39 -1.58 -14.36 2.54
C GLU A 39 -1.27 -14.77 1.09
N VAL A 40 -0.44 -13.95 0.45
CA VAL A 40 0.04 -14.13 -0.93
C VAL A 40 1.51 -13.76 -1.00
N PRO A 41 2.28 -14.19 -2.02
CA PRO A 41 3.68 -13.80 -2.16
C PRO A 41 3.90 -12.27 -2.08
N PRO A 42 5.06 -11.79 -1.59
CA PRO A 42 5.38 -10.36 -1.51
C PRO A 42 5.18 -9.60 -2.83
N LEU A 43 5.60 -10.21 -3.95
CA LEU A 43 5.44 -9.62 -5.27
C LEU A 43 3.95 -9.39 -5.64
N THR A 44 3.05 -10.23 -5.14
CA THR A 44 1.61 -10.11 -5.43
C THR A 44 1.01 -8.88 -4.73
N VAL A 45 1.33 -8.65 -3.45
CA VAL A 45 0.84 -7.44 -2.75
C VAL A 45 1.47 -6.18 -3.32
N GLU A 46 2.73 -6.21 -3.74
CA GLU A 46 3.38 -5.10 -4.43
C GLU A 46 2.67 -4.76 -5.75
N GLN A 47 2.42 -5.78 -6.58
CA GLN A 47 1.69 -5.61 -7.84
C GLN A 47 0.27 -5.07 -7.63
N PHE A 48 -0.44 -5.52 -6.59
CA PHE A 48 -1.76 -5.00 -6.26
C PHE A 48 -1.74 -3.54 -5.82
N ALA A 49 -0.79 -3.14 -4.98
CA ALA A 49 -0.65 -1.74 -4.59
C ALA A 49 -0.27 -0.87 -5.79
N ALA A 50 0.63 -1.34 -6.67
CA ALA A 50 1.09 -0.60 -7.85
C ALA A 50 0.00 -0.49 -8.95
N ALA A 51 -0.89 -1.48 -9.07
CA ALA A 51 -1.97 -1.49 -10.04
C ALA A 51 -3.12 -0.54 -9.69
N MET A 52 -3.20 -0.06 -8.44
CA MET A 52 -4.30 0.81 -8.02
C MET A 52 -4.26 2.16 -8.73
N GLN A 53 -5.37 2.49 -9.38
CA GLN A 53 -5.62 3.79 -9.98
C GLN A 53 -6.55 4.58 -9.07
N LEU A 54 -6.07 5.71 -8.54
CA LEU A 54 -6.89 6.63 -7.76
C LEU A 54 -7.75 7.43 -8.74
N SER A 55 -8.98 6.99 -8.92
CA SER A 55 -9.95 7.68 -9.79
C SER A 55 -10.74 8.68 -8.96
N GLY A 56 -10.19 9.88 -8.76
CA GLY A 56 -10.86 10.98 -8.07
C GLY A 56 -10.77 12.27 -8.89
N SER A 57 -11.87 12.66 -9.51
CA SER A 57 -12.05 14.01 -10.08
C SER A 57 -12.06 15.05 -8.96
N LEU A 58 -11.17 16.03 -9.03
CA LEU A 58 -11.16 17.26 -8.23
C LEU A 58 -12.47 18.05 -8.39
#